data_AF-A0AAU5N5W2-F1
#
_entry.id   AF-A0AAU5N5W2-F1
#
_cell.length_a   1.000
_cell.length_b   1.000
_cell.length_c   1.000
_cell.angle_alpha   90.00
_cell.angle_beta   90.00
_cell.angle_gamma   90.00
#
_symmetry.space_group_name_H-M   'P 1'
#
loop_
_entity.id
_entity.type
_entity.pdbx_description
1 polymer ?
#
loop_
_entity_poly.entity_id
_entity_poly.type
_entity_poly.pdbx_seq_one_letter_code
_entity_poly.pdbx_strand_id
1 'polypeptide(L)'
;MKPTAPEAAIAARRQLTEQKLATMKTAITQLRREGGRLSVRAIAQRAGVSATFCYENNNARILVRQAVTDSRSSRDRTSIEEHHRVEATWRERALNAEHELKRIHREVLAQRERIADLMGQARDAETMIPGESAQVLRTENAALRQRVHQLSQEHRKLQERLEGARSNLRFADKHIADLQAQLLERDQA
;
A
#
# COMPACT_ATOMS: atom_id res chain seq x y z
N MET A 1 46.23 -62.20 52.13
CA MET A 1 45.52 -61.96 53.41
C MET A 1 44.06 -61.72 53.11
N LYS A 2 43.14 -62.49 53.71
CA LYS A 2 41.69 -62.23 53.61
C LYS A 2 41.37 -61.03 54.51
N PRO A 3 40.59 -60.04 54.06
CA PRO A 3 40.22 -58.88 54.87
C PRO A 3 39.43 -59.33 56.10
N THR A 4 39.63 -58.64 57.22
CA THR A 4 38.86 -58.91 58.44
C THR A 4 37.38 -58.51 58.21
N ALA A 5 36.44 -59.16 58.91
CA ALA A 5 34.99 -58.90 58.78
C ALA A 5 34.59 -57.40 58.77
N PRO A 6 35.17 -56.49 59.59
CA PRO A 6 34.85 -55.06 59.53
C PRO A 6 35.40 -54.35 58.28
N GLU A 7 36.59 -54.72 57.80
CA GLU A 7 37.20 -54.13 56.59
C GLU A 7 36.40 -54.50 55.33
N ALA A 8 35.94 -55.74 55.24
CA ALA A 8 35.09 -56.21 54.15
C ALA A 8 33.74 -55.46 54.12
N ALA A 9 33.14 -55.19 55.28
CA ALA A 9 31.88 -54.44 55.38
C ALA A 9 32.03 -52.96 54.97
N ILE A 10 33.16 -52.32 55.32
CA ILE A 10 33.45 -50.94 54.90
C ILE A 10 33.69 -50.87 53.39
N ALA A 11 34.44 -51.82 52.83
CA ALA A 11 34.66 -51.91 51.39
C ALA A 11 33.35 -52.12 50.61
N ALA A 12 32.48 -53.01 51.07
CA ALA A 12 31.17 -53.23 50.46
C ALA A 12 30.28 -51.97 50.50
N ARG A 13 30.29 -51.22 51.61
CA ARG A 13 29.57 -49.94 51.70
C ARG A 13 30.10 -48.89 50.74
N ARG A 14 31.43 -48.79 50.58
CA ARG A 14 32.06 -47.87 49.61
C ARG A 14 31.66 -48.21 48.17
N GLN A 15 31.74 -49.48 47.78
CA GLN A 15 31.33 -49.93 46.45
C GLN A 15 29.84 -49.63 46.18
N LEU A 16 28.96 -49.86 47.15
CA LEU A 16 27.55 -49.53 47.03
C LEU A 16 27.30 -48.02 46.85
N THR A 17 28.05 -47.18 47.57
CA THR A 17 27.94 -45.72 47.40
C THR A 17 28.45 -45.26 46.04
N GLU A 18 29.53 -45.85 45.53
CA GLU A 18 30.07 -45.54 44.20
C GLU A 18 29.10 -45.95 43.09
N GLN A 19 28.49 -47.12 43.20
CA GLN A 19 27.46 -47.59 42.28
C GLN A 19 26.25 -46.63 42.24
N LYS A 20 25.75 -46.19 43.41
CA LYS A 20 24.66 -45.21 43.49
C LYS A 20 25.04 -43.85 42.87
N LEU A 21 26.29 -43.41 43.04
CA LEU A 21 26.77 -42.19 42.39
C LEU A 21 26.88 -42.36 40.86
N ALA A 22 27.31 -43.52 40.39
CA ALA A 22 27.37 -43.84 38.97
C ALA A 22 25.98 -43.88 38.32
N THR A 23 24.99 -44.51 38.96
CA THR A 23 23.61 -44.53 38.46
C THR A 23 22.99 -43.14 38.44
N MET A 24 23.27 -42.31 39.43
CA MET A 24 22.84 -40.89 39.43
C MET A 24 23.44 -40.10 38.26
N LYS A 25 24.73 -40.28 37.95
CA LYS A 25 25.35 -39.63 36.77
C LYS A 25 24.66 -40.06 35.48
N THR A 26 24.38 -41.35 35.32
CA THR A 26 23.64 -41.86 34.15
C THR A 26 22.20 -41.34 34.09
N ALA A 27 21.51 -41.24 35.23
CA ALA A 27 20.17 -40.66 35.27
C ALA A 27 20.17 -39.17 34.88
N ILE A 28 21.18 -38.40 35.30
CA ILE A 28 21.34 -36.99 34.92
C ILE A 28 21.55 -36.86 33.40
N THR A 29 22.40 -37.70 32.79
CA THR A 29 22.63 -37.63 31.34
C THR A 29 21.39 -38.03 30.53
N GLN A 30 20.65 -39.03 30.99
CA GLN A 30 19.38 -39.42 30.37
C GLN A 30 18.32 -38.31 30.48
N LEU A 31 18.12 -37.73 31.65
CA LEU A 31 17.16 -36.63 31.84
C LEU A 31 17.52 -35.40 31.01
N ARG A 32 18.82 -35.13 30.82
CA ARG A 32 19.29 -34.05 29.94
C ARG A 32 18.96 -34.32 28.46
N ARG A 33 19.04 -35.58 28.01
CA ARG A 33 18.68 -35.98 26.63
C ARG A 33 17.18 -35.94 26.38
N GLU A 34 16.39 -36.34 27.38
CA GLU A 34 14.92 -36.36 27.28
C GLU A 34 14.29 -34.97 27.41
N GLY A 35 15.08 -33.91 27.69
CA GLY A 35 14.57 -32.53 27.80
C GLY A 35 13.67 -32.28 29.02
N GLY A 36 13.61 -33.22 29.95
CA GLY A 36 12.79 -33.12 31.16
C GLY A 36 13.33 -32.08 32.15
N ARG A 37 12.49 -31.62 33.09
CA ARG A 37 12.94 -30.73 34.18
C ARG A 37 13.90 -31.48 35.10
N LEU A 38 15.18 -31.11 35.09
CA LEU A 38 16.16 -31.60 36.06
C LEU A 38 15.82 -31.02 37.45
N SER A 39 15.36 -31.91 38.34
CA SER A 39 15.11 -31.62 39.75
C SER A 39 15.69 -32.73 40.60
N VAL A 40 15.99 -32.45 41.87
CA VAL A 40 16.51 -33.46 42.82
C VAL A 40 15.59 -34.68 42.86
N ARG A 41 14.27 -34.47 42.87
CA ARG A 41 13.26 -35.53 42.88
C ARG A 41 13.28 -36.37 41.60
N ALA A 42 13.33 -35.71 40.43
CA ALA A 42 13.38 -36.41 39.15
C ALA A 42 14.66 -37.25 39.00
N ILE A 43 15.80 -36.72 39.46
CA ILE A 43 17.09 -37.43 39.42
C ILE A 43 17.07 -38.64 40.36
N ALA A 44 16.58 -38.49 41.60
CA ALA A 44 16.48 -39.58 42.57
C ALA A 44 15.55 -40.70 42.06
N GLN A 45 14.38 -40.34 41.54
CA GLN A 45 13.40 -41.28 41.00
C GLN A 45 13.97 -42.04 39.80
N ARG A 46 14.65 -41.35 38.87
CA ARG A 46 15.22 -41.99 37.68
C ARG A 46 16.44 -42.85 38.00
N ALA A 47 17.24 -42.47 39.00
CA ALA A 47 18.41 -43.24 39.42
C ALA A 47 18.06 -44.46 40.29
N GLY A 48 16.80 -44.59 40.75
CA GLY A 48 16.39 -45.63 41.70
C GLY A 48 17.03 -45.47 43.08
N VAL A 49 17.36 -44.24 43.48
CA VAL A 49 18.05 -43.94 44.75
C VAL A 49 17.13 -43.10 45.65
N SER A 50 17.24 -43.26 46.96
CA SER A 50 16.44 -42.48 47.91
C SER A 50 16.76 -40.98 47.80
N ALA A 51 15.74 -40.14 47.95
CA ALA A 51 15.92 -38.68 48.01
C ALA A 51 16.84 -38.28 49.18
N THR A 52 16.77 -39.00 50.30
CA THR A 52 17.62 -38.79 51.48
C THR A 52 19.10 -38.97 51.15
N PHE A 53 19.47 -39.98 50.36
CA PHE A 53 20.86 -40.18 49.92
C PHE A 53 21.39 -38.99 49.11
N CYS A 54 20.53 -38.36 48.29
CA CYS A 54 20.89 -37.17 47.52
C CYS A 54 21.21 -35.96 48.40
N TYR A 55 20.70 -35.92 49.64
CA TYR A 55 20.95 -34.85 50.61
C TYR A 55 22.04 -35.19 51.63
N GLU A 56 22.18 -36.46 52.02
CA GLU A 56 23.14 -36.89 53.04
C GLU A 56 24.55 -37.02 52.48
N ASN A 57 24.70 -37.57 51.26
CA ASN A 57 26.01 -37.76 50.67
C ASN A 57 26.51 -36.47 50.00
N ASN A 58 27.70 -36.00 50.40
CA ASN A 58 28.27 -34.74 49.89
C ASN A 58 28.49 -34.76 48.38
N ASN A 59 28.98 -35.87 47.83
CA ASN A 59 29.25 -36.00 46.39
C ASN A 59 27.94 -36.05 45.60
N ALA A 60 26.91 -36.71 46.12
CA ALA A 60 25.57 -36.73 45.51
C ALA A 60 24.96 -35.33 45.46
N ARG A 61 25.07 -34.56 46.55
CA ARG A 61 24.61 -33.16 46.61
C ARG A 61 25.28 -32.27 45.57
N ILE A 62 26.59 -32.36 45.44
CA ILE A 62 27.36 -31.56 44.48
C ILE A 62 26.92 -31.88 43.04
N LEU A 63 26.81 -33.16 42.69
CA LEU A 63 26.38 -33.61 41.36
C LEU A 63 24.97 -33.12 41.01
N VAL A 64 24.02 -33.26 41.93
CA VAL A 64 22.64 -32.81 41.71
C VAL A 64 22.58 -31.29 41.60
N ARG A 65 23.28 -30.56 42.48
CA ARG A 65 23.31 -29.09 42.44
C ARG A 65 23.85 -28.58 41.11
N GLN A 66 25.01 -29.10 40.67
CA GLN A 66 25.62 -28.76 39.39
C GLN A 66 24.67 -29.04 38.21
N ALA A 67 24.08 -30.23 38.18
CA ALA A 67 23.16 -30.60 37.09
C ALA A 67 21.92 -29.68 37.03
N VAL A 68 21.36 -29.30 38.18
CA VAL A 68 20.21 -28.38 38.26
C VAL A 68 20.62 -26.95 37.89
N THR A 69 21.77 -26.46 38.34
CA THR A 69 22.25 -25.11 37.97
C THR A 69 22.55 -25.00 36.49
N ASP A 70 23.21 -26.00 35.91
CA ASP A 70 23.52 -26.05 34.47
C ASP A 70 22.26 -26.09 33.61
N SER A 71 21.25 -26.85 34.05
CA SER A 71 19.97 -26.93 33.33
C SER A 71 19.20 -25.61 33.40
N ARG A 72 19.29 -24.88 34.51
CA ARG A 72 18.66 -23.56 34.65
C ARG A 72 19.37 -22.52 33.78
N SER A 73 20.70 -22.43 33.85
CA SER A 73 21.47 -21.49 33.05
C SER A 73 21.30 -21.72 31.54
N SER A 74 21.26 -22.98 31.10
CA SER A 74 20.98 -23.31 29.70
C SER A 74 19.59 -22.85 29.27
N ARG A 75 18.57 -23.02 30.13
CA ARG A 75 17.19 -22.61 29.83
C ARG A 75 17.06 -21.09 29.81
N ASP A 76 17.68 -20.40 30.75
CA ASP A 76 17.68 -18.94 30.81
C ASP A 76 18.34 -18.35 29.56
N ARG A 77 19.46 -18.94 29.10
CA ARG A 77 20.11 -18.54 27.85
C ARG A 77 19.20 -18.73 26.63
N THR A 78 18.52 -19.88 26.50
CA THR A 78 17.57 -20.10 25.40
C THR A 78 16.41 -19.11 25.45
N SER A 79 15.87 -18.83 26.64
CA SER A 79 14.81 -17.82 26.82
C SER A 79 15.28 -16.44 26.39
N ILE A 80 16.50 -16.03 26.78
CA ILE A 80 17.10 -14.74 26.39
C ILE A 80 17.29 -14.68 24.87
N GLU A 81 17.77 -15.76 24.24
CA GLU A 81 17.92 -15.83 22.79
C GLU A 81 16.58 -15.72 22.05
N GLU A 82 15.53 -16.40 22.54
CA GLU A 82 14.16 -16.29 22.01
C GLU A 82 13.63 -14.86 22.15
N HIS A 83 13.82 -14.23 23.32
CA HIS A 83 13.43 -12.83 23.52
C HIS A 83 14.16 -11.89 22.55
N HIS A 84 15.48 -12.02 22.40
CA HIS A 84 16.24 -11.20 21.46
C HIS A 84 15.80 -11.41 20.01
N ARG A 85 15.47 -12.65 19.61
CA ARG A 85 14.91 -12.94 18.28
C ARG A 85 13.58 -12.23 18.08
N VAL A 86 12.66 -12.35 19.04
CA VAL A 86 11.35 -11.68 18.98
C VAL A 86 11.53 -10.17 18.90
N GLU A 87 12.36 -9.58 19.77
CA GLU A 87 12.63 -8.14 19.72
C GLU A 87 13.26 -7.70 18.40
N ALA A 88 14.18 -8.48 17.83
CA ALA A 88 14.76 -8.18 16.51
C ALA A 88 13.68 -8.13 15.43
N THR A 89 12.76 -9.10 15.41
CA THR A 89 11.64 -9.10 14.45
C THR A 89 10.70 -7.91 14.66
N TRP A 90 10.47 -7.49 15.91
CA TRP A 90 9.63 -6.33 16.20
C TRP A 90 10.30 -5.02 15.81
N ARG A 91 11.61 -4.87 16.05
CA ARG A 91 12.39 -3.71 15.59
C ARG A 91 12.36 -3.60 14.07
N GLU A 92 12.54 -4.72 13.36
CA GLU A 92 12.46 -4.73 11.90
C GLU A 92 11.07 -4.33 11.39
N ARG A 93 10.00 -4.89 11.99
CA ARG A 93 8.62 -4.50 11.64
C ARG A 93 8.33 -3.03 11.92
N ALA A 94 8.82 -2.49 13.04
CA ALA A 94 8.67 -1.08 13.38
C ALA A 94 9.39 -0.18 12.35
N LEU A 95 10.63 -0.51 12.00
CA LEU A 95 11.40 0.23 10.98
C LEU A 95 10.73 0.17 9.61
N ASN A 96 10.22 -0.99 9.20
CA ASN A 96 9.49 -1.15 7.95
C ASN A 96 8.20 -0.31 7.95
N ALA A 97 7.45 -0.32 9.05
CA ALA A 97 6.24 0.50 9.19
C ALA A 97 6.56 2.00 9.16
N GLU A 98 7.62 2.46 9.82
CA GLU A 98 8.08 3.84 9.76
C GLU A 98 8.50 4.26 8.33
N HIS A 99 9.18 3.37 7.62
CA HIS A 99 9.58 3.62 6.24
C HIS A 99 8.37 3.77 5.31
N GLU A 100 7.39 2.87 5.42
CA GLU A 100 6.14 2.96 4.65
C GLU A 100 5.33 4.21 5.02
N LEU A 101 5.25 4.58 6.29
CA LEU A 101 4.57 5.80 6.73
C LEU A 101 5.23 7.04 6.14
N LYS A 102 6.57 7.11 6.14
CA LYS A 102 7.31 8.21 5.50
C LYS A 102 7.09 8.24 3.99
N ARG A 103 7.06 7.09 3.33
CA ARG A 103 6.77 6.99 1.88
C ARG A 103 5.38 7.54 1.57
N ILE A 104 4.36 7.04 2.26
CA ILE A 104 2.97 7.48 2.08
C ILE A 104 2.82 8.98 2.38
N HIS A 105 3.47 9.48 3.43
CA HIS A 105 3.41 10.91 3.75
C HIS A 105 3.98 11.79 2.63
N ARG A 106 5.11 11.39 2.03
CA ARG A 106 5.68 12.09 0.87
C ARG A 106 4.74 12.04 -0.34
N GLU A 107 4.11 10.90 -0.60
CA GLU A 107 3.13 10.75 -1.68
C GLU A 107 1.91 11.66 -1.49
N VAL A 108 1.39 11.74 -0.26
CA VAL A 108 0.28 12.65 0.08
C VAL A 108 0.67 14.11 -0.14
N LEU A 109 1.88 14.53 0.24
CA LEU A 109 2.36 15.89 -0.02
C LEU A 109 2.47 16.18 -1.52
N ALA A 110 3.09 15.28 -2.29
CA ALA A 110 3.19 15.42 -3.74
C ALA A 110 1.81 15.45 -4.43
N GLN A 111 0.85 14.68 -3.94
CA GLN A 111 -0.54 14.73 -4.43
C GLN A 111 -1.21 16.06 -4.10
N ARG A 112 -1.01 16.60 -2.89
CA ARG A 112 -1.55 17.91 -2.51
C ARG A 112 -0.99 19.05 -3.33
N GLU A 113 0.32 19.03 -3.63
CA GLU A 113 0.96 19.98 -4.54
C GLU A 113 0.33 19.90 -5.94
N ARG A 114 0.20 18.68 -6.49
CA ARG A 114 -0.45 18.49 -7.80
C ARG A 114 -1.91 18.96 -7.81
N ILE A 115 -2.66 18.73 -6.74
CA ILE A 115 -4.04 19.24 -6.62
C ILE A 115 -4.04 20.77 -6.58
N ALA A 116 -3.12 21.40 -5.84
CA ALA A 116 -3.00 22.85 -5.80
C ALA A 116 -2.69 23.43 -7.20
N ASP A 117 -1.76 22.83 -7.93
CA ASP A 117 -1.42 23.23 -9.30
C ASP A 117 -2.63 23.11 -10.23
N LEU A 118 -3.34 21.98 -10.18
CA LEU A 118 -4.54 21.75 -10.99
C LEU A 118 -5.67 22.72 -10.65
N MET A 119 -5.86 23.05 -9.37
CA MET A 119 -6.84 24.07 -8.96
C MET A 119 -6.44 25.46 -9.46
N GLY A 120 -5.14 25.78 -9.47
CA GLY A 120 -4.63 27.00 -10.08
C GLY A 120 -4.97 27.06 -11.58
N GLN A 121 -4.64 26.01 -12.32
CA GLN A 121 -4.95 25.90 -13.76
C GLN A 121 -6.46 26.00 -14.05
N ALA A 122 -7.30 25.36 -13.24
CA ALA A 122 -8.75 25.45 -13.38
C ALA A 122 -9.25 26.89 -13.18
N ARG A 123 -8.72 27.58 -12.16
CA ARG A 123 -9.06 28.98 -11.89
C ARG A 123 -8.57 29.92 -12.99
N ASP A 124 -7.38 29.68 -13.53
CA ASP A 124 -6.84 30.44 -14.66
C ASP A 124 -7.71 30.23 -15.92
N ALA A 125 -8.16 29.00 -16.17
CA ALA A 125 -9.08 28.71 -17.26
C ALA A 125 -10.45 29.38 -17.08
N GLU A 126 -11.01 29.38 -15.87
CA GLU A 126 -12.26 30.07 -15.53
C GLU A 126 -12.16 31.60 -15.72
N THR A 127 -11.02 32.19 -15.36
CA THR A 127 -10.80 33.63 -15.55
C THR A 127 -10.54 34.00 -17.01
N MET A 128 -9.90 33.11 -17.79
CA MET A 128 -9.63 33.32 -19.21
C MET A 128 -10.89 33.25 -20.08
N ILE A 129 -11.90 32.49 -19.67
CA ILE A 129 -13.21 32.44 -20.35
C ILE A 129 -14.29 32.86 -19.35
N PRO A 130 -14.46 34.19 -19.12
CA PRO A 130 -15.59 34.65 -18.33
C PRO A 130 -16.88 34.11 -18.94
N GLY A 131 -17.74 33.48 -18.14
CA GLY A 131 -19.05 33.02 -18.60
C GLY A 131 -19.87 34.16 -19.25
N GLU A 132 -19.63 35.39 -18.81
CA GLU A 132 -20.17 36.61 -19.40
C GLU A 132 -19.70 36.82 -20.85
N SER A 133 -18.41 36.61 -21.15
CA SER A 133 -17.89 36.68 -22.53
C SER A 133 -18.50 35.60 -23.42
N ALA A 134 -18.71 34.39 -22.92
CA ALA A 134 -19.37 33.33 -23.67
C ALA A 134 -20.84 33.68 -23.97
N GLN A 135 -21.54 34.31 -23.03
CA GLN A 135 -22.92 34.75 -23.22
C GLN A 135 -23.01 35.94 -24.19
N VAL A 136 -22.13 36.93 -24.05
CA VAL A 136 -22.03 38.07 -24.98
C VAL A 136 -21.76 37.58 -26.40
N LEU A 137 -20.77 36.71 -26.59
CA LEU A 137 -20.46 36.12 -27.90
C LEU A 137 -21.65 35.34 -28.47
N ARG A 138 -22.44 34.63 -27.65
CA ARG A 138 -23.66 33.95 -28.12
C ARG A 138 -24.73 34.94 -28.58
N THR A 139 -24.96 36.00 -27.81
CA THR A 139 -25.95 37.03 -28.18
C THR A 139 -25.52 37.77 -29.45
N GLU A 140 -24.24 38.10 -29.59
CA GLU A 140 -23.68 38.74 -30.77
C GLU A 140 -23.77 37.81 -31.98
N ASN A 141 -23.47 36.51 -31.83
CA ASN A 141 -23.62 35.54 -32.91
C ASN A 141 -25.08 35.40 -33.36
N ALA A 142 -26.03 35.41 -32.42
CA ALA A 142 -27.46 35.37 -32.74
C ALA A 142 -27.91 36.63 -33.50
N ALA A 143 -27.46 37.82 -33.04
CA ALA A 143 -27.74 39.08 -33.71
C ALA A 143 -27.13 39.13 -35.13
N LEU A 144 -25.88 38.68 -35.29
CA LEU A 144 -25.20 38.59 -36.58
C LEU A 144 -25.94 37.63 -37.53
N ARG A 145 -26.37 36.45 -37.06
CA ARG A 145 -27.17 35.52 -37.85
C ARG A 145 -28.48 36.14 -38.33
N GLN A 146 -29.19 36.84 -37.44
CA GLN A 146 -30.42 37.53 -37.79
C GLN A 146 -30.16 38.61 -38.85
N ARG A 147 -29.06 39.37 -38.71
CA ARG A 147 -28.69 40.42 -39.66
C ARG A 147 -28.29 39.86 -41.02
N VAL A 148 -27.54 38.76 -41.05
CA VAL A 148 -27.23 38.02 -42.29
C VAL A 148 -28.51 37.54 -42.97
N HIS A 149 -29.47 37.02 -42.21
CA HIS A 149 -30.75 36.58 -42.76
C HIS A 149 -31.56 37.75 -43.36
N GLN A 150 -31.66 38.87 -42.63
CA GLN A 150 -32.33 40.09 -43.12
C GLN A 150 -31.68 40.62 -44.40
N LEU A 151 -30.36 40.78 -44.41
CA LEU A 151 -29.62 41.25 -45.58
C LEU A 151 -29.80 40.31 -46.78
N SER A 152 -29.87 38.99 -46.54
CA SER A 152 -30.12 38.01 -47.61
C SER A 152 -31.53 38.17 -48.21
N GLN A 153 -32.55 38.42 -47.38
CA GLN A 153 -33.91 38.67 -47.85
C GLN A 153 -34.02 40.00 -48.61
N GLU A 154 -33.40 41.06 -48.10
CA GLU A 154 -33.35 42.37 -48.77
C GLU A 154 -32.65 42.29 -50.12
N HIS A 155 -31.51 41.59 -50.17
CA HIS A 155 -30.77 41.36 -51.41
C HIS A 155 -31.65 40.67 -52.46
N ARG A 156 -32.35 39.60 -52.07
CA ARG A 156 -33.28 38.88 -52.95
C ARG A 156 -34.41 39.80 -53.46
N LYS A 157 -35.02 40.59 -52.57
CA LYS A 157 -36.08 41.53 -52.95
C LYS A 157 -35.58 42.61 -53.93
N LEU A 158 -34.35 43.10 -53.73
CA LEU A 158 -33.74 44.06 -54.66
C LEU A 158 -33.41 43.42 -56.01
N GLN A 159 -32.95 42.17 -56.04
CA GLN A 159 -32.74 41.42 -57.28
C GLN A 159 -34.05 41.24 -58.05
N GLU A 160 -35.13 40.82 -57.39
CA GLU A 160 -36.45 40.67 -58.03
C GLU A 160 -36.96 42.01 -58.61
N ARG A 161 -36.77 43.12 -57.88
CA ARG A 161 -37.11 44.47 -58.39
C ARG A 161 -36.26 44.88 -59.59
N LEU A 162 -34.96 44.58 -59.57
CA LEU A 162 -34.05 44.87 -60.67
C LEU A 162 -34.42 44.06 -61.92
N GLU A 163 -34.76 42.78 -61.77
CA GLU A 163 -35.23 41.93 -62.86
C GLU A 163 -36.56 42.44 -63.43
N GLY A 164 -37.51 42.82 -62.57
CA GLY A 164 -38.77 43.43 -63.00
C GLY A 164 -38.54 44.74 -63.78
N ALA A 165 -37.68 45.63 -63.28
CA ALA A 165 -37.33 46.88 -63.96
C ALA A 165 -36.67 46.62 -65.32
N ARG A 166 -35.76 45.65 -65.40
CA ARG A 166 -35.12 45.22 -66.67
C ARG A 166 -36.14 44.66 -67.65
N SER A 167 -37.09 43.86 -67.18
CA SER A 167 -38.17 43.32 -68.01
C SER A 167 -39.07 44.44 -68.56
N ASN A 168 -39.45 45.40 -67.71
CA ASN A 168 -40.26 46.55 -68.11
C ASN A 168 -39.53 47.42 -69.13
N LEU A 169 -38.23 47.65 -68.95
CA LEU A 169 -37.41 48.41 -69.90
C LEU A 169 -37.40 47.69 -71.27
N ARG A 170 -37.13 46.38 -71.30
CA ARG A 170 -37.17 45.58 -72.53
C ARG A 170 -38.53 45.60 -73.21
N PHE A 171 -39.62 45.63 -72.43
CA PHE A 171 -40.97 45.74 -72.98
C PHE A 171 -41.21 47.12 -73.59
N ALA A 172 -40.84 48.20 -72.90
CA ALA A 172 -40.95 49.56 -73.40
C ALA A 172 -40.12 49.77 -74.67
N ASP A 173 -38.89 49.26 -74.71
CA ASP A 173 -38.00 49.35 -75.89
C ASP A 173 -38.63 48.68 -77.12
N LYS A 174 -39.22 47.48 -76.94
CA LYS A 174 -39.95 46.79 -78.03
C LYS A 174 -41.16 47.59 -78.49
N HIS A 175 -41.97 48.09 -77.56
CA HIS A 175 -43.16 48.88 -77.89
C HIS A 175 -42.80 50.19 -78.61
N ILE A 176 -41.71 50.86 -78.21
CA ILE A 176 -41.19 52.03 -78.92
C ILE A 176 -40.76 51.67 -80.33
N ALA A 177 -40.04 50.57 -80.53
CA ALA A 177 -39.63 50.10 -81.85
C ALA A 177 -40.84 49.79 -82.76
N ASP A 178 -41.86 49.12 -82.23
CA ASP A 178 -43.10 48.82 -82.95
C ASP A 178 -43.85 50.11 -83.35
N LEU A 179 -43.95 51.09 -82.45
CA LEU A 179 -44.54 52.39 -82.76
C LEU A 179 -43.74 53.17 -83.81
N GLN A 180 -42.41 53.13 -83.72
CA GLN A 180 -41.53 53.75 -84.71
C GLN A 180 -41.72 53.14 -86.10
N ALA A 181 -41.88 51.81 -86.18
CA ALA A 181 -42.19 51.12 -87.44
C ALA A 181 -43.53 51.59 -88.04
N GLN A 182 -44.59 51.67 -87.21
CA GLN A 182 -45.91 52.14 -87.66
C GLN A 182 -45.89 53.59 -88.15
N LEU A 183 -45.13 54.48 -87.50
CA LEU A 183 -44.98 55.87 -87.95
C LEU A 183 -44.26 55.93 -89.31
N LEU A 184 -43.20 55.15 -89.50
CA LEU A 184 -42.46 55.08 -90.77
C LEU A 184 -43.33 54.53 -91.91
N GLU A 185 -44.17 53.52 -91.66
CA GLU A 185 -45.12 53.01 -92.65
C GLU A 185 -46.18 54.06 -93.04
N ARG A 186 -46.59 54.89 -92.08
CA ARG A 186 -47.62 55.92 -92.28
C ARG A 186 -47.09 57.17 -92.99
N ASP A 187 -45.81 57.50 -92.83
CA ASP A 187 -45.14 58.59 -93.55
C ASP A 187 -44.79 58.22 -95.01
N GLN A 188 -44.85 56.93 -95.37
CA GLN A 188 -44.60 56.42 -96.73
C GLN A 188 -45.88 56.23 -97.57
N ALA A 189 -47.06 56.45 -96.99
CA ALA A 189 -48.38 56.35 -97.63
C ALA A 189 -48.97 57.74 -97.93
#